data_AF-A0A7V4MRI4-F1
#
_entry.id   AF-A0A7V4MRI4-F1
#
_cell.length_a   1.000
_cell.length_b   1.000
_cell.length_c   1.000
_cell.angle_alpha   90.00
_cell.angle_beta   90.00
_cell.angle_gamma   90.00
#
_symmetry.space_group_name_H-M   'P 1'
#
loop_
_entity.id
_entity.type
_entity.pdbx_description
1 polymer ?
#
loop_
_entity_poly.entity_id
_entity_poly.type
_entity_poly.pdbx_seq_one_letter_code
_entity_poly.pdbx_strand_id
1 'polypeptide(L)'
;MGKQAKFLASLALASFVLGSMFFFIFEKGHNPNVNNIFDAIWWWVVTSATVGYGDIVPITSQGRMVAICSILVGVFVYTNIFAYIAQSVMLALEKRQKGLVPLELSDHIVICEYTAPADELIQSLPYCSGFENKKIVIVTDLVNVNPYPAHEFVYGVPINPVILKKACVQNASDVFIFANMRFTDPDIKTVHVASRVLKLNPKARIFLEVINKNHDLLKHLPGNIVPISSSELLIDVLHNAKMDPNEWFKKQTTT
;
A
#
# COMPACT_ATOMS: atom_id res chain seq x y z
N MET A 1 -3.54 19.41 -6.89
CA MET A 1 -3.48 18.30 -7.88
C MET A 1 -4.47 18.45 -9.03
N GLY A 2 -5.78 18.70 -8.81
CA GLY A 2 -6.75 18.70 -9.93
C GLY A 2 -6.60 19.79 -11.00
N LYS A 3 -5.96 20.94 -10.73
CA LYS A 3 -5.90 22.07 -11.69
C LYS A 3 -5.00 21.77 -12.90
N GLN A 4 -3.82 21.16 -12.69
CA GLN A 4 -2.90 20.81 -13.78
C GLN A 4 -3.46 19.70 -14.67
N ALA A 5 -4.01 18.64 -14.08
CA ALA A 5 -4.67 17.57 -14.84
C ALA A 5 -5.85 18.09 -15.66
N LYS A 6 -6.69 18.98 -15.09
CA LYS A 6 -7.78 19.64 -15.83
C LYS A 6 -7.26 20.50 -16.97
N PHE A 7 -6.18 21.25 -16.76
CA PHE A 7 -5.55 22.05 -17.80
C PHE A 7 -5.04 21.16 -18.95
N LEU A 8 -4.26 20.12 -18.65
CA LEU A 8 -3.75 19.18 -19.66
C LEU A 8 -4.88 18.48 -20.43
N ALA A 9 -5.93 18.03 -19.73
CA ALA A 9 -7.09 17.42 -20.37
C ALA A 9 -7.84 18.41 -21.28
N SER A 10 -8.01 19.66 -20.84
CA SER A 10 -8.65 20.70 -21.65
C SER A 10 -7.82 21.05 -22.89
N LEU A 11 -6.49 21.10 -22.76
CA LEU A 11 -5.57 21.37 -23.86
C LEU A 11 -5.53 20.20 -24.84
N ALA A 12 -5.55 18.96 -24.34
CA ALA A 12 -5.66 17.75 -25.16
C ALA A 12 -6.94 17.76 -26.00
N LEU A 13 -8.08 18.03 -25.36
CA LEU A 13 -9.38 18.07 -26.02
C LEU A 13 -9.47 19.21 -27.04
N ALA A 14 -8.97 20.40 -26.69
CA ALA A 14 -8.92 21.52 -27.61
C ALA A 14 -8.02 21.22 -28.81
N SER A 15 -6.84 20.64 -28.59
CA SER A 15 -5.93 20.22 -29.66
C SER A 15 -6.57 19.17 -30.57
N PHE A 16 -7.29 18.19 -30.01
CA PHE A 16 -8.04 17.18 -30.75
C PHE A 16 -9.10 17.82 -31.65
N VAL A 17 -10.01 18.61 -31.06
CA VAL A 17 -11.13 19.20 -31.80
C VAL A 17 -10.63 20.18 -32.86
N LEU A 18 -9.76 21.11 -32.48
CA LEU A 18 -9.26 22.14 -33.40
C LEU A 18 -8.32 21.53 -34.45
N GLY A 19 -7.43 20.62 -34.05
CA GLY A 19 -6.50 19.96 -34.96
C GLY A 19 -7.20 19.15 -36.04
N SER A 20 -8.16 18.29 -35.66
CA SER A 20 -8.96 17.53 -36.62
C SER A 20 -9.85 18.42 -37.48
N MET A 21 -10.46 19.47 -36.91
CA MET A 21 -11.32 20.39 -37.65
C MET A 21 -10.52 21.21 -38.68
N PHE A 22 -9.42 21.86 -38.28
CA PHE A 22 -8.61 22.66 -39.20
C PHE A 22 -7.91 21.80 -40.25
N PHE A 23 -7.42 20.62 -39.87
CA PHE A 23 -6.85 19.68 -40.84
C PHE A 23 -7.88 19.30 -41.89
N PHE A 24 -9.10 18.95 -41.49
CA PHE A 24 -10.17 18.64 -42.43
C PHE A 24 -10.50 19.82 -43.35
N ILE A 25 -10.61 21.03 -42.81
CA ILE A 25 -10.93 22.25 -43.59
C ILE A 25 -9.86 22.50 -44.67
N PHE A 26 -8.58 22.35 -44.34
CA PHE A 26 -7.51 22.65 -45.29
C PHE A 26 -7.20 21.51 -46.26
N GLU A 27 -7.40 20.26 -45.85
CA GLU A 27 -7.04 19.10 -46.68
C GLU A 27 -8.20 18.57 -47.54
N LYS A 28 -9.46 18.75 -47.11
CA LYS A 28 -10.61 18.26 -47.89
C LYS A 28 -10.65 18.93 -49.26
N GLY A 29 -10.83 18.11 -50.31
CA GLY A 29 -10.87 18.58 -51.70
C GLY A 29 -9.50 18.77 -52.36
N HIS A 30 -8.42 18.70 -51.57
CA HIS A 30 -7.05 18.68 -52.08
C HIS A 30 -6.42 17.29 -51.90
N ASN A 31 -6.61 16.70 -50.72
CA ASN A 31 -6.03 15.43 -50.32
C ASN A 31 -6.97 14.27 -50.65
N PRO A 32 -6.60 13.33 -51.54
CA PRO A 32 -7.46 12.20 -51.91
C PRO A 32 -7.71 11.24 -50.75
N ASN A 33 -6.87 11.26 -49.71
CA ASN A 33 -6.99 10.40 -48.54
C ASN A 33 -7.88 11.01 -47.44
N VAL A 34 -8.44 12.21 -47.65
CA VAL A 34 -9.31 12.91 -46.69
C VAL A 34 -10.69 13.13 -47.30
N ASN A 35 -11.59 12.18 -47.06
CA ASN A 35 -12.96 12.19 -47.63
C ASN A 35 -13.99 12.72 -46.62
N ASN A 36 -13.83 12.37 -45.34
CA ASN A 36 -14.75 12.73 -44.28
C ASN A 36 -14.00 13.18 -43.00
N ILE A 37 -14.74 13.65 -41.99
CA ILE A 37 -14.14 14.17 -40.76
C ILE A 37 -13.45 13.07 -39.93
N PHE A 38 -13.87 11.80 -40.05
CA PHE A 38 -13.25 10.69 -39.36
C PHE A 38 -11.82 10.44 -39.87
N ASP A 39 -11.52 10.71 -41.14
CA ASP A 39 -10.17 10.62 -41.69
C ASP A 39 -9.23 11.65 -41.02
N ALA A 40 -9.73 12.85 -40.75
CA ALA A 40 -8.98 13.89 -40.03
C ALA A 40 -8.84 13.61 -38.52
N ILE A 41 -9.86 12.98 -37.90
CA ILE A 41 -9.78 12.47 -36.53
C ILE A 41 -8.72 11.37 -36.45
N TRP A 42 -8.76 10.42 -37.37
CA TRP A 42 -7.79 9.33 -37.48
C TRP A 42 -6.37 9.86 -37.62
N TRP A 43 -6.15 10.76 -38.59
CA TRP A 43 -4.85 11.41 -38.79
C TRP A 43 -4.34 12.08 -37.51
N TRP A 44 -5.20 12.84 -36.83
CA TRP A 44 -4.80 13.52 -35.60
C TRP A 44 -4.41 12.52 -34.52
N VAL A 45 -5.20 11.46 -34.30
CA VAL A 45 -4.93 10.43 -33.28
C VAL A 45 -3.60 9.71 -33.56
N VAL A 46 -3.40 9.26 -34.81
CA VAL A 46 -2.18 8.54 -35.22
C VAL A 46 -0.94 9.43 -35.11
N THR A 47 -1.06 10.70 -35.49
CA THR A 47 0.05 11.67 -35.45
C THR A 47 0.37 12.08 -34.02
N SER A 48 -0.65 12.42 -33.23
CA SER A 48 -0.49 12.94 -31.87
C SER A 48 -0.04 11.85 -30.89
N ALA A 49 -0.43 10.59 -31.12
CA ALA A 49 0.10 9.42 -30.42
C ALA A 49 1.49 8.99 -30.91
N THR A 50 2.10 9.71 -31.86
CA THR A 50 3.42 9.42 -32.45
C THR A 50 3.53 8.06 -33.17
N VAL A 51 2.40 7.46 -33.55
CA VAL A 51 2.36 6.19 -34.31
C VAL A 51 2.78 6.42 -35.76
N GLY A 52 2.18 7.43 -36.41
CA GLY A 52 2.61 7.92 -37.72
C GLY A 52 2.60 6.89 -38.85
N TYR A 53 1.47 6.21 -39.09
CA TYR A 53 1.36 5.23 -40.19
C TYR A 53 1.69 5.79 -41.58
N GLY A 54 1.52 7.11 -41.79
CA GLY A 54 1.84 7.78 -43.05
C GLY A 54 0.80 7.56 -44.16
N ASP A 55 -0.33 6.96 -43.83
CA ASP A 55 -1.49 6.75 -44.70
C ASP A 55 -2.23 8.06 -45.03
N ILE A 56 -2.32 8.96 -44.05
CA ILE A 56 -2.81 10.32 -44.23
C ILE A 56 -1.72 11.30 -43.80
N VAL A 57 -1.37 12.24 -44.68
CA VAL A 57 -0.37 13.29 -44.43
C VAL A 57 -0.84 14.61 -45.04
N PRO A 58 -0.52 15.77 -44.42
CA PRO A 58 -0.89 17.06 -44.98
C PRO A 58 -0.16 17.33 -46.30
N ILE A 59 -0.91 17.60 -47.36
CA ILE A 59 -0.34 17.98 -48.65
C ILE A 59 -0.41 19.50 -48.89
N THR A 60 -1.30 20.21 -48.21
CA THR A 60 -1.44 21.66 -48.33
C THR A 60 -0.50 22.41 -47.39
N SER A 61 -0.10 23.63 -47.77
CA SER A 61 0.76 24.47 -46.93
C SER A 61 0.09 24.79 -45.58
N GLN A 62 -1.21 25.06 -45.58
CA GLN A 62 -2.00 25.33 -44.39
C GLN A 62 -2.15 24.08 -43.52
N GLY A 63 -2.43 22.92 -44.13
CA GLY A 63 -2.48 21.63 -43.42
C GLY A 63 -1.15 21.27 -42.77
N ARG A 64 -0.02 21.57 -43.42
CA ARG A 64 1.31 21.40 -42.82
C ARG A 64 1.53 22.31 -41.60
N MET A 65 1.04 23.55 -41.64
CA MET A 65 1.09 24.44 -40.47
C MET A 65 0.27 23.89 -39.30
N VAL A 66 -0.94 23.40 -39.57
CA VAL A 66 -1.79 22.74 -38.56
C VAL A 66 -1.10 21.51 -37.99
N ALA A 67 -0.45 20.70 -38.84
CA ALA A 67 0.30 19.53 -38.41
C ALA A 67 1.46 19.90 -37.48
N ILE A 68 2.26 20.91 -37.83
CA ILE A 68 3.36 21.39 -36.97
C ILE A 68 2.82 21.81 -35.59
N CYS A 69 1.77 22.63 -35.55
CA CYS A 69 1.16 23.04 -34.28
C CYS A 69 0.60 21.84 -33.50
N SER A 70 -0.08 20.92 -34.17
CA SER A 70 -0.68 19.74 -33.55
C SER A 70 0.37 18.80 -32.97
N ILE A 71 1.51 18.63 -33.66
CA ILE A 71 2.65 17.83 -33.18
C ILE A 71 3.27 18.47 -31.94
N LEU A 72 3.55 19.78 -31.96
CA LEU A 72 4.13 20.48 -30.81
C LEU A 72 3.24 20.40 -29.57
N VAL A 73 1.93 20.63 -29.75
CA VAL A 73 0.95 20.53 -28.66
C VAL A 73 0.80 19.08 -28.21
N GLY A 74 0.73 18.14 -29.14
CA GLY A 74 0.63 16.70 -28.86
C GLY A 74 1.78 16.23 -27.99
N VAL A 75 3.03 16.45 -28.42
CA VAL A 75 4.23 16.08 -27.67
C VAL A 75 4.21 16.67 -26.26
N PHE A 76 3.89 17.97 -26.12
CA PHE A 76 3.81 18.61 -24.81
C PHE A 76 2.75 17.97 -23.90
N VAL A 77 1.54 17.76 -24.42
CA VAL A 77 0.41 17.24 -23.65
C VAL A 77 0.62 15.78 -23.26
N TYR A 78 0.93 14.90 -24.23
CA TYR A 78 1.04 13.47 -23.98
C TYR A 78 2.21 13.14 -23.06
N THR A 79 3.37 13.78 -23.24
CA THR A 79 4.53 13.61 -22.35
C THR A 79 4.16 13.93 -20.90
N ASN A 80 3.43 15.03 -20.68
CA ASN A 80 3.00 15.43 -19.34
C ASN A 80 1.93 14.49 -18.77
N ILE A 81 1.00 13.98 -19.59
CA ILE A 81 -0.01 13.00 -19.15
C ILE A 81 0.68 11.71 -18.69
N PHE A 82 1.61 11.16 -19.47
CA PHE A 82 2.37 9.96 -19.10
C PHE A 82 3.19 10.17 -17.83
N ALA A 83 3.87 11.32 -17.70
CA ALA A 83 4.60 11.67 -16.47
C ALA A 83 3.67 11.74 -15.25
N TYR A 84 2.47 12.32 -15.41
CA TYR A 84 1.47 12.41 -14.35
C TYR A 84 0.99 11.02 -13.90
N ILE A 85 0.71 10.13 -14.85
CA ILE A 85 0.30 8.75 -14.57
C ILE A 85 1.43 8.02 -13.83
N ALA A 86 2.66 8.08 -14.35
CA ALA A 86 3.81 7.47 -13.71
C ALA A 86 4.02 7.96 -12.28
N GLN A 87 3.96 9.28 -12.05
CA GLN A 87 4.06 9.87 -10.71
C GLN A 87 2.93 9.39 -9.79
N SER A 88 1.69 9.31 -10.29
CA SER A 88 0.55 8.85 -9.49
C SER A 88 0.70 7.40 -9.05
N VAL A 89 1.19 6.53 -9.93
CA VAL A 89 1.49 5.11 -9.64
C VAL A 89 2.63 5.05 -8.62
N MET A 90 3.70 5.81 -8.82
CA MET A 90 4.84 5.86 -7.90
C MET A 90 4.43 6.31 -6.50
N LEU A 91 3.62 7.37 -6.38
CA LEU A 91 3.09 7.84 -5.10
C LEU A 91 2.16 6.81 -4.44
N ALA A 92 1.38 6.06 -5.23
CA ALA A 92 0.53 5.00 -4.71
C ALA A 92 1.37 3.83 -4.16
N LEU A 93 2.41 3.42 -4.88
CA LEU A 93 3.36 2.39 -4.45
C LEU A 93 4.13 2.84 -3.20
N GLU A 94 4.60 4.08 -3.16
CA GLU A 94 5.29 4.65 -2.01
C GLU A 94 4.38 4.65 -0.77
N LYS A 95 3.11 5.06 -0.92
CA LYS A 95 2.13 5.00 0.17
C LYS A 95 1.90 3.57 0.65
N ARG A 96 1.85 2.57 -0.24
CA ARG A 96 1.76 1.16 0.17
C ARG A 96 3.01 0.71 0.92
N GLN A 97 4.20 0.98 0.39
CA GLN A 97 5.47 0.62 1.04
C GLN A 97 5.66 1.29 2.40
N LYS A 98 5.21 2.54 2.54
CA LYS A 98 5.18 3.26 3.81
C LYS A 98 4.02 2.83 4.71
N GLY A 99 3.24 1.80 4.36
CA GLY A 99 2.13 1.33 5.17
C GLY A 99 1.07 2.38 5.45
N LEU A 100 0.89 3.33 4.52
CA LEU A 100 -0.04 4.45 4.64
C LEU A 100 -1.46 4.10 4.17
N VAL A 101 -1.63 2.98 3.48
CA VAL A 101 -2.91 2.50 2.93
C VAL A 101 -3.63 1.59 3.94
N PRO A 102 -4.94 1.74 4.15
CA PRO A 102 -5.71 0.79 4.97
C PRO A 102 -5.80 -0.58 4.32
N LEU A 103 -5.78 -1.62 5.16
CA LEU A 103 -5.92 -3.00 4.73
C LEU A 103 -7.38 -3.43 4.74
N GLU A 104 -7.65 -4.54 4.04
CA GLU A 104 -8.93 -5.23 4.03
C GLU A 104 -8.66 -6.73 4.24
N LEU A 105 -8.49 -7.11 5.50
CA LEU A 105 -8.09 -8.46 5.91
C LEU A 105 -8.99 -9.02 7.02
N SER A 106 -9.01 -10.35 7.10
CA SER A 106 -9.65 -11.14 8.15
C SER A 106 -8.86 -12.43 8.39
N ASP A 107 -8.91 -12.93 9.62
CA ASP A 107 -8.18 -14.14 10.04
C ASP A 107 -6.67 -14.08 9.75
N HIS A 108 -6.07 -12.94 10.11
CA HIS A 108 -4.65 -12.67 9.96
C HIS A 108 -3.96 -12.43 11.30
N ILE A 109 -2.64 -12.43 11.26
CA ILE A 109 -1.77 -12.15 12.40
C ILE A 109 -1.39 -10.67 12.36
N VAL A 110 -1.47 -9.98 13.50
CA VAL A 110 -0.98 -8.61 13.66
C VAL A 110 0.22 -8.60 14.60
N ILE A 111 1.31 -7.96 14.20
CA ILE A 111 2.52 -7.81 14.99
C ILE A 111 2.68 -6.32 15.29
N CYS A 112 2.48 -5.95 16.55
CA CYS A 112 2.65 -4.60 17.05
C CYS A 112 4.08 -4.42 17.53
N GLU A 113 4.75 -3.42 16.97
CA GLU A 113 6.19 -3.13 17.08
C GLU A 113 7.07 -4.10 16.27
N TYR A 114 8.20 -3.57 15.78
CA TYR A 114 9.22 -4.31 15.02
C TYR A 114 10.55 -4.26 15.77
N THR A 115 10.75 -5.23 16.66
CA THR A 115 11.93 -5.41 17.52
C THR A 115 12.69 -6.67 17.12
N ALA A 116 13.87 -6.91 17.69
CA ALA A 116 14.65 -8.12 17.36
C ALA A 116 13.89 -9.43 17.64
N PRO A 117 13.20 -9.62 18.78
CA PRO A 117 12.36 -10.81 18.99
C PRO A 117 11.18 -10.91 18.01
N ALA A 118 10.60 -9.77 17.61
CA ALA A 118 9.54 -9.74 16.61
C ALA A 118 10.05 -10.18 15.24
N ASP A 119 11.25 -9.76 14.86
CA ASP A 119 11.89 -10.12 13.60
C ASP A 119 12.09 -11.64 13.47
N GLU A 120 12.65 -12.26 14.50
CA GLU A 120 12.84 -13.71 14.57
C GLU A 120 11.50 -14.46 14.51
N LEU A 121 10.47 -13.95 15.19
CA LEU A 121 9.13 -14.51 15.11
C LEU A 121 8.52 -14.38 13.71
N ILE A 122 8.62 -13.23 13.07
CA ILE A 122 8.09 -13.00 11.71
C ILE A 122 8.62 -14.04 10.73
N GLN A 123 9.92 -14.35 10.81
CA GLN A 123 10.57 -15.30 9.93
C GLN A 123 10.17 -16.75 10.23
N SER A 124 9.83 -17.08 11.47
CA SER A 124 9.47 -18.44 11.88
C SER A 124 7.98 -18.76 11.71
N LEU A 125 7.09 -17.77 11.81
CA LEU A 125 5.64 -17.92 11.73
C LEU A 125 5.14 -18.74 10.52
N PRO A 126 5.67 -18.56 9.28
CA PRO A 126 5.25 -19.35 8.12
C PRO A 126 5.49 -20.86 8.26
N TYR A 127 6.39 -21.29 9.16
CA TYR A 127 6.74 -22.68 9.40
C TYR A 127 6.08 -23.25 10.67
N CYS A 128 5.30 -22.43 11.38
CA CYS A 128 4.66 -22.80 12.64
C CYS A 128 3.25 -23.36 12.40
N SER A 129 2.92 -24.46 13.09
CA SER A 129 1.63 -25.11 12.96
C SER A 129 0.48 -24.22 13.39
N GLY A 130 -0.49 -23.97 12.50
CA GLY A 130 -1.63 -23.08 12.75
C GLY A 130 -1.45 -21.64 12.24
N PHE A 131 -0.28 -21.32 11.67
CA PHE A 131 0.05 -20.01 11.13
C PHE A 131 0.48 -20.04 9.65
N GLU A 132 0.65 -21.21 9.04
CA GLU A 132 1.32 -21.42 7.75
C GLU A 132 0.69 -20.63 6.59
N ASN A 133 -0.62 -20.39 6.64
CA ASN A 133 -1.36 -19.71 5.58
C ASN A 133 -1.91 -18.34 6.02
N LYS A 134 -1.59 -17.88 7.23
CA LYS A 134 -2.09 -16.60 7.72
C LYS A 134 -1.23 -15.46 7.20
N LYS A 135 -1.89 -14.40 6.72
CA LYS A 135 -1.21 -13.16 6.39
C LYS A 135 -0.67 -12.50 7.66
N ILE A 136 0.50 -11.89 7.56
CA ILE A 136 1.14 -11.15 8.65
C ILE A 136 1.03 -9.66 8.33
N VAL A 137 0.60 -8.88 9.33
CA VAL A 137 0.54 -7.42 9.28
C VAL A 137 1.46 -6.85 10.35
N ILE A 138 2.48 -6.11 9.94
CA ILE A 138 3.44 -5.47 10.84
C ILE A 138 3.00 -4.01 11.07
N VAL A 139 2.86 -3.62 12.35
CA VAL A 139 2.38 -2.30 12.77
C VAL A 139 3.43 -1.62 13.64
N THR A 140 4.11 -0.60 13.12
CA THR A 140 5.21 0.05 13.85
C THR A 140 5.53 1.43 13.29
N ASP A 141 6.13 2.29 14.11
CA ASP A 141 6.80 3.52 13.69
C ASP A 141 8.34 3.45 13.81
N LEU A 142 8.88 2.29 14.25
CA LEU A 142 10.32 2.07 14.40
C LEU A 142 11.06 2.09 13.06
N VAL A 143 10.39 1.66 11.99
CA VAL A 143 10.82 1.73 10.59
C VAL A 143 9.78 2.46 9.77
N ASN A 144 10.21 3.18 8.72
CA ASN A 144 9.34 4.02 7.88
C ASN A 144 8.98 3.39 6.53
N VAL A 145 9.53 2.21 6.23
CA VAL A 145 9.30 1.42 5.03
C VAL A 145 9.11 -0.04 5.46
N ASN A 146 8.25 -0.77 4.73
CA ASN A 146 8.01 -2.18 4.97
C ASN A 146 9.33 -2.99 4.96
N PRO A 147 9.73 -3.60 6.08
CA PRO A 147 10.94 -4.42 6.16
C PRO A 147 10.79 -5.75 5.39
N TYR A 148 9.55 -6.23 5.19
CA TYR A 148 9.26 -7.52 4.57
C TYR A 148 8.28 -7.38 3.40
N PRO A 149 8.75 -7.39 2.14
CA PRO A 149 7.87 -7.27 0.97
C PRO A 149 6.78 -8.34 0.86
N ALA A 150 6.97 -9.50 1.49
CA ALA A 150 6.00 -10.60 1.52
C ALA A 150 4.87 -10.41 2.55
N HIS A 151 4.98 -9.41 3.43
CA HIS A 151 4.02 -9.14 4.50
C HIS A 151 3.40 -7.75 4.34
N GLU A 152 2.23 -7.58 4.94
CA GLU A 152 1.53 -6.31 4.94
C GLU A 152 2.12 -5.41 6.03
N PHE A 153 2.11 -4.11 5.79
CA PHE A 153 2.74 -3.14 6.68
C PHE A 153 1.84 -1.95 6.93
N VAL A 154 1.76 -1.51 8.18
CA VAL A 154 1.06 -0.30 8.59
C VAL A 154 1.99 0.56 9.42
N TYR A 155 2.37 1.71 8.88
CA TYR A 155 3.20 2.66 9.60
C TYR A 155 2.39 3.41 10.65
N GLY A 156 2.87 3.38 11.89
CA GLY A 156 2.34 4.15 13.00
C GLY A 156 2.45 3.44 14.35
N VAL A 157 2.23 4.20 15.42
CA VAL A 157 2.29 3.70 16.79
C VAL A 157 1.03 2.87 17.11
N PRO A 158 1.14 1.60 17.56
CA PRO A 158 0.01 0.71 17.86
C PRO A 158 -0.80 1.10 19.11
N ILE A 159 -0.56 2.28 19.69
CA ILE A 159 -1.44 2.90 20.71
C ILE A 159 -2.61 3.63 20.03
N ASN A 160 -2.42 4.10 18.79
CA ASN A 160 -3.40 4.88 18.08
C ASN A 160 -4.51 3.97 17.50
N PRO A 161 -5.79 4.15 17.88
CA PRO A 161 -6.88 3.29 17.40
C PRO A 161 -7.10 3.39 15.88
N VAL A 162 -6.74 4.50 15.24
CA VAL A 162 -6.80 4.63 13.78
C VAL A 162 -5.81 3.68 13.12
N ILE A 163 -4.61 3.56 13.68
CA ILE A 163 -3.55 2.66 13.18
C ILE A 163 -3.96 1.19 13.38
N LEU A 164 -4.49 0.84 14.55
CA LEU A 164 -4.98 -0.53 14.80
C LEU A 164 -6.13 -0.92 13.87
N LYS A 165 -7.09 -0.01 13.64
CA LYS A 165 -8.19 -0.26 12.68
C LYS A 165 -7.70 -0.42 11.24
N LYS A 166 -6.69 0.36 10.87
CA LYS A 166 -6.05 0.31 9.56
C LYS A 166 -5.32 -1.02 9.30
N ALA A 167 -4.82 -1.64 10.37
CA ALA A 167 -4.26 -2.99 10.39
C ALA A 167 -5.33 -4.11 10.53
N CYS A 168 -6.61 -3.75 10.46
CA CYS A 168 -7.74 -4.69 10.61
C CYS A 168 -7.72 -5.50 11.92
N VAL A 169 -7.23 -4.93 13.03
CA VAL A 169 -7.15 -5.63 14.33
C VAL A 169 -8.50 -6.19 14.78
N GLN A 170 -9.61 -5.54 14.41
CA GLN A 170 -10.98 -6.01 14.65
C GLN A 170 -11.28 -7.42 14.10
N ASN A 171 -10.54 -7.85 13.06
CA ASN A 171 -10.75 -9.12 12.37
C ASN A 171 -9.53 -10.06 12.49
N ALA A 172 -8.49 -9.65 13.23
CA ALA A 172 -7.30 -10.45 13.44
C ALA A 172 -7.63 -11.67 14.32
N SER A 173 -7.05 -12.83 14.01
CA SER A 173 -7.14 -14.01 14.89
C SER A 173 -6.11 -13.96 16.01
N ASP A 174 -4.93 -13.43 15.71
CA ASP A 174 -3.77 -13.43 16.60
C ASP A 174 -3.08 -12.06 16.59
N VAL A 175 -2.71 -11.56 17.76
CA VAL A 175 -2.03 -10.27 17.92
C VAL A 175 -0.81 -10.43 18.83
N PHE A 176 0.38 -10.25 18.29
CA PHE A 176 1.63 -10.19 19.05
C PHE A 176 1.98 -8.73 19.34
N ILE A 177 2.33 -8.42 20.58
CA ILE A 177 2.63 -7.07 21.05
C ILE A 177 4.00 -7.07 21.69
N PHE A 178 4.97 -6.42 21.05
CA PHE A 178 6.34 -6.36 21.53
C PHE A 178 6.64 -5.09 22.32
N ALA A 179 7.54 -5.19 23.29
CA ALA A 179 7.98 -4.12 24.15
C ALA A 179 8.91 -3.17 23.38
N ASN A 180 8.58 -1.89 23.38
CA ASN A 180 9.36 -0.87 22.70
C ASN A 180 10.18 -0.06 23.72
N MET A 181 11.50 -0.29 23.71
CA MET A 181 12.47 0.32 24.62
C MET A 181 12.63 1.85 24.44
N ARG A 182 12.02 2.47 23.42
CA ARG A 182 12.00 3.93 23.26
C ARG A 182 11.08 4.63 24.27
N PHE A 183 10.23 3.89 24.98
CA PHE A 183 9.30 4.42 25.98
C PHE A 183 9.89 4.26 27.39
N THR A 184 9.53 5.17 28.29
CA THR A 184 10.00 5.17 29.69
C THR A 184 9.63 3.89 30.43
N ASP A 185 8.42 3.36 30.16
CA ASP A 185 7.95 2.09 30.68
C ASP A 185 7.38 1.25 29.52
N PRO A 186 8.19 0.32 28.96
CA PRO A 186 7.77 -0.52 27.86
C PRO A 186 6.60 -1.45 28.22
N ASP A 187 6.55 -1.98 29.45
CA ASP A 187 5.50 -2.92 29.88
C ASP A 187 4.14 -2.23 30.03
N ILE A 188 4.12 -1.01 30.56
CA ILE A 188 2.88 -0.20 30.58
C ILE A 188 2.39 0.04 29.14
N LYS A 189 3.29 0.29 28.19
CA LYS A 189 2.91 0.48 26.78
C LYS A 189 2.33 -0.80 26.19
N THR A 190 2.96 -1.96 26.38
CA THR A 190 2.44 -3.22 25.82
C THR A 190 1.06 -3.53 26.39
N VAL A 191 0.86 -3.39 27.71
CA VAL A 191 -0.45 -3.55 28.35
C VAL A 191 -1.48 -2.56 27.80
N HIS A 192 -1.11 -1.30 27.57
CA HIS A 192 -2.01 -0.31 26.98
C HIS A 192 -2.42 -0.68 25.55
N VAL A 193 -1.49 -1.14 24.71
CA VAL A 193 -1.80 -1.65 23.36
C VAL A 193 -2.76 -2.84 23.46
N ALA A 194 -2.50 -3.79 24.36
CA ALA A 194 -3.36 -4.95 24.57
C ALA A 194 -4.79 -4.55 24.96
N SER A 195 -4.95 -3.58 25.86
CA SER A 195 -6.27 -3.04 26.23
C SER A 195 -7.03 -2.45 25.02
N ARG A 196 -6.32 -1.76 24.10
CA ARG A 196 -6.92 -1.22 22.88
C ARG A 196 -7.33 -2.32 21.90
N VAL A 197 -6.48 -3.33 21.74
CA VAL A 197 -6.76 -4.52 20.93
C VAL A 197 -8.01 -5.22 21.46
N LEU A 198 -8.10 -5.50 22.76
CA LEU A 198 -9.28 -6.11 23.39
C LEU A 198 -10.56 -5.32 23.15
N LYS A 199 -10.50 -3.98 23.23
CA LYS A 199 -11.66 -3.13 22.98
C LYS A 199 -12.15 -3.20 21.52
N LEU A 200 -11.24 -3.40 20.58
CA LEU A 200 -11.56 -3.53 19.15
C LEU A 200 -11.94 -4.97 18.77
N ASN A 201 -11.33 -5.96 19.42
CA ASN A 201 -11.50 -7.38 19.18
C ASN A 201 -11.35 -8.17 20.50
N PRO A 202 -12.46 -8.36 21.23
CA PRO A 202 -12.45 -9.11 22.49
C PRO A 202 -12.09 -10.60 22.34
N LYS A 203 -12.10 -11.13 21.12
CA LYS A 203 -11.89 -12.55 20.81
C LYS A 203 -10.47 -12.85 20.31
N ALA A 204 -9.68 -11.83 20.01
CA ALA A 204 -8.30 -12.02 19.57
C ALA A 204 -7.50 -12.79 20.64
N ARG A 205 -6.65 -13.71 20.17
CA ARG A 205 -5.57 -14.27 20.99
C ARG A 205 -4.45 -13.26 21.01
N ILE A 206 -4.06 -12.80 22.21
CA ILE A 206 -3.06 -11.75 22.35
C ILE A 206 -1.82 -12.34 23.01
N PHE A 207 -0.67 -12.15 22.39
CA PHE A 207 0.64 -12.51 22.93
C PHE A 207 1.36 -11.23 23.30
N LEU A 208 1.69 -11.09 24.58
CA LEU A 208 2.17 -9.84 25.15
C LEU A 208 3.62 -10.01 25.59
N GLU A 209 4.56 -9.32 24.96
CA GLU A 209 5.92 -9.26 25.47
C GLU A 209 5.95 -8.49 26.79
N VAL A 210 6.59 -9.09 27.78
CA VAL A 210 6.77 -8.50 29.10
C VAL A 210 8.23 -8.61 29.52
N ILE A 211 8.82 -7.49 29.91
CA ILE A 211 10.18 -7.41 30.43
C ILE A 211 10.19 -7.75 31.92
N ASN A 212 9.32 -7.12 32.71
CA ASN A 212 9.16 -7.39 34.13
C ASN A 212 7.99 -8.34 34.39
N LYS A 213 8.29 -9.64 34.55
CA LYS A 213 7.28 -10.68 34.86
C LYS A 213 6.53 -10.46 36.18
N ASN A 214 7.03 -9.61 37.08
CA ASN A 214 6.40 -9.31 38.37
C ASN A 214 5.55 -8.04 38.33
N HIS A 215 5.32 -7.45 37.14
CA HIS A 215 4.55 -6.22 37.01
C HIS A 215 3.09 -6.43 37.47
N ASP A 216 2.60 -5.59 38.37
CA ASP A 216 1.29 -5.78 39.01
C ASP A 216 0.12 -5.83 38.02
N LEU A 217 0.20 -5.06 36.93
CA LEU A 217 -0.80 -5.06 35.86
C LEU A 217 -1.03 -6.43 35.21
N LEU A 218 -0.04 -7.33 35.23
CA LEU A 218 -0.17 -8.66 34.63
C LEU A 218 -1.23 -9.51 35.34
N LYS A 219 -1.41 -9.29 36.66
CA LYS A 219 -2.40 -9.99 37.49
C LYS A 219 -3.84 -9.66 37.10
N HIS A 220 -4.05 -8.60 36.32
CA HIS A 220 -5.36 -8.12 35.90
C HIS A 220 -5.65 -8.36 34.42
N LEU A 221 -4.76 -9.06 33.70
CA LEU A 221 -4.97 -9.37 32.29
C LEU A 221 -6.02 -10.48 32.13
N PRO A 222 -6.96 -10.36 31.18
CA PRO A 222 -7.90 -11.43 30.87
C PRO A 222 -7.19 -12.66 30.26
N GLY A 223 -7.81 -13.83 30.41
CA GLY A 223 -7.21 -15.12 30.02
C GLY A 223 -6.98 -15.33 28.51
N ASN A 224 -7.40 -14.39 27.65
CA ASN A 224 -7.04 -14.40 26.23
C ASN A 224 -5.73 -13.63 25.93
N ILE A 225 -5.02 -13.15 26.97
CA ILE A 225 -3.68 -12.56 26.88
C ILE A 225 -2.65 -13.52 27.49
N VAL A 226 -1.62 -13.84 26.71
CA VAL A 226 -0.47 -14.61 27.14
C VAL A 226 0.76 -13.71 27.24
N PRO A 227 1.20 -13.29 28.44
CA PRO A 227 2.56 -12.80 28.69
C PRO A 227 3.62 -13.80 28.20
N ILE A 228 4.59 -13.30 27.45
CA ILE A 228 5.77 -14.02 26.95
C ILE A 228 7.00 -13.15 27.24
N SER A 229 8.11 -13.75 27.70
CA SER A 229 9.39 -13.03 27.72
C SER A 229 10.17 -13.24 26.43
N SER A 230 10.96 -12.24 26.02
CA SER A 230 11.79 -12.30 24.80
C SER A 230 12.65 -13.56 24.72
N SER A 231 13.23 -13.97 25.85
CA SER A 231 14.05 -15.18 25.94
C SER A 231 13.29 -16.47 25.68
N GLU A 232 12.06 -16.60 26.18
CA GLU A 232 11.22 -17.79 25.99
C GLU A 232 10.78 -17.87 24.53
N LEU A 233 10.37 -16.74 23.96
CA LEU A 233 10.04 -16.66 22.54
C LEU A 233 11.22 -17.10 21.67
N LEU A 234 12.41 -16.56 21.92
CA LEU A 234 13.61 -16.89 21.14
C LEU A 234 14.00 -18.37 21.31
N ILE A 235 13.92 -18.92 22.52
CA ILE A 235 14.16 -20.35 22.75
C ILE A 235 13.17 -21.20 21.94
N ASP A 236 11.89 -20.84 21.96
CA ASP A 236 10.86 -21.54 21.20
C ASP A 236 11.07 -21.41 19.68
N VAL A 237 11.54 -20.24 19.19
CA VAL A 237 11.86 -20.02 17.76
C VAL A 237 13.06 -20.86 17.35
N LEU A 238 14.15 -20.80 18.12
CA LEU A 238 15.43 -21.45 17.79
C LEU A 238 15.33 -22.98 17.81
N HIS A 239 14.50 -23.55 18.68
CA HIS A 239 14.34 -24.99 18.73
C HIS A 239 13.54 -25.57 17.55
N ASN A 240 13.02 -24.73 16.62
CA ASN A 240 12.21 -25.15 15.47
C ASN A 240 11.04 -26.09 15.88
N ALA A 241 10.72 -26.10 17.17
CA ALA A 241 9.97 -27.15 17.81
C ALA A 241 8.53 -26.68 17.85
N LYS A 242 7.78 -26.99 16.78
CA LYS A 242 6.32 -26.95 16.73
C LYS A 242 5.75 -25.87 17.66
N MET A 243 5.96 -24.59 17.32
CA MET A 243 5.23 -23.53 17.99
C MET A 243 3.75 -23.76 17.73
N ASP A 244 3.08 -24.44 18.67
CA ASP A 244 1.64 -24.50 18.72
C ASP A 244 1.18 -23.33 19.60
N PRO A 245 0.58 -22.28 19.02
CA PRO A 245 0.06 -21.16 19.82
C PRO A 245 -0.92 -21.62 20.90
N ASN A 246 -1.56 -22.79 20.76
CA ASN A 246 -2.40 -23.34 21.82
C ASN A 246 -1.61 -23.86 23.02
N GLU A 247 -0.35 -24.25 22.88
CA GLU A 247 0.51 -24.63 24.01
C GLU A 247 0.85 -23.44 24.90
N TRP A 248 1.04 -22.25 24.34
CA TRP A 248 1.24 -21.02 25.12
C TRP A 248 0.02 -20.66 25.97
N PHE A 249 -1.20 -20.88 25.47
CA PHE A 249 -2.42 -20.75 26.27
C PHE A 249 -2.55 -21.85 27.34
N LYS A 250 -2.16 -23.10 27.02
CA LYS A 250 -2.22 -24.21 27.99
C LYS A 250 -1.25 -24.03 29.15
N LYS A 251 -0.03 -23.53 28.90
CA LYS A 251 1.00 -23.30 29.94
C LYS A 251 0.50 -22.37 31.06
N GLN A 252 -0.41 -21.43 30.77
CA GLN A 252 -1.00 -20.54 31.78
C GLN A 252 -2.03 -21.20 32.68
N THR A 253 -2.76 -22.21 32.20
CA THR A 253 -3.79 -22.89 32.99
C THR A 253 -3.25 -23.90 34.00
N THR A 254 -1.93 -24.16 33.96
CA THR A 254 -1.24 -25.17 34.79
C THR A 254 -0.38 -24.60 35.92
N THR A 255 -0.41 -23.28 36.13
CA THR A 255 0.25 -22.56 37.24
C THR A 255 -0.76 -21.80 38.06
#